data_AF-A0A9W6MBJ1-F1
#
_entry.id   AF-A0A9W6MBJ1-F1
#
_cell.length_a   1.000
_cell.length_b   1.000
_cell.length_c   1.000
_cell.angle_alpha   90.00
_cell.angle_beta   90.00
_cell.angle_gamma   90.00
#
_symmetry.space_group_name_H-M   'P 1'
#
loop_
_entity.id
_entity.type
_entity.pdbx_description
1 polymer ?
#
loop_
_entity_poly.entity_id
_entity_poly.type
_entity_poly.pdbx_seq_one_letter_code
_entity_poly.pdbx_strand_id
1 'polypeptide(L)'
;MISYDDIDDGLRAARERVRRLEQLTTRRQALAQQLDEVGQLLVDLEDRLAEEEQDVSKLEGGGFTAFLAGLVGSKEDRLARERAQAQALRQRLDGQRTRLQWLEADRVSVESGLAEVGAAREEFAALLERKERVLVESGDPRGGELTEIGQRLADTHADLREHEEAHEAGVAAGHAVDQVLRCLGSARGASRWDMLSGGGGFADMVEHGHLRNADEAAWHAQRALDVFSRELSDVGVRACLQLPEVDTRWFADMFFDNIVTDAIKHQRIARTGEAVAEIGQWVNGTVGNLGVRCGELAQRRDLLVARREEVLTG
;
A
#
# COMPACT_ATOMS: atom_id res chain seq x y z
N MET A 1 44.40 6.50 -21.88
CA MET A 1 43.41 7.45 -21.36
C MET A 1 42.17 7.28 -22.21
N ILE A 2 41.04 6.86 -21.64
CA ILE A 2 39.78 6.82 -22.39
C ILE A 2 39.39 8.28 -22.67
N SER A 3 39.08 8.62 -23.92
CA SER A 3 38.71 9.99 -24.30
C SER A 3 37.33 10.34 -23.71
N TYR A 4 37.03 11.63 -23.54
CA TYR A 4 35.68 12.08 -23.19
C TYR A 4 34.64 11.54 -24.18
N ASP A 5 34.98 11.54 -25.47
CA ASP A 5 34.11 11.05 -26.55
C ASP A 5 33.76 9.56 -26.40
N ASP A 6 34.70 8.73 -25.94
CA ASP A 6 34.47 7.29 -25.73
C ASP A 6 33.48 7.03 -24.57
N ILE A 7 33.51 7.87 -23.52
CA ILE A 7 32.59 7.79 -22.38
C ILE A 7 31.19 8.25 -22.82
N ASP A 8 31.11 9.31 -23.63
CA ASP A 8 29.86 9.88 -24.11
C ASP A 8 29.12 8.96 -25.08
N ASP A 9 29.85 8.32 -26.00
CA ASP A 9 29.28 7.29 -26.88
C ASP A 9 28.82 6.06 -26.08
N GLY A 10 29.60 5.65 -25.06
CA GLY A 10 29.21 4.60 -24.12
C GLY A 10 27.92 4.93 -23.36
N LEU A 11 27.79 6.17 -22.86
CA LEU A 11 26.59 6.65 -22.17
C LEU A 11 25.37 6.64 -23.09
N ARG A 12 25.53 7.07 -24.36
CA ARG A 12 24.42 7.04 -25.34
C ARG A 12 23.94 5.62 -25.59
N ALA A 13 24.87 4.69 -25.84
CA ALA A 13 24.54 3.27 -26.07
C ALA A 13 23.89 2.61 -24.84
N ALA A 14 24.43 2.86 -23.64
CA ALA A 14 23.86 2.35 -22.40
C ALA A 14 22.45 2.92 -22.14
N ARG A 15 22.21 4.22 -22.43
CA ARG A 15 20.88 4.84 -22.31
C ARG A 15 19.84 4.20 -23.24
N GLU A 16 20.22 3.85 -24.46
CA GLU A 16 19.34 3.13 -25.39
C GLU A 16 18.97 1.74 -24.85
N ARG A 17 19.94 1.03 -24.24
CA ARG A 17 19.68 -0.27 -23.59
C ARG A 17 18.76 -0.13 -22.37
N VAL A 18 18.92 0.92 -21.56
CA VAL A 18 17.99 1.22 -20.44
C VAL A 18 16.57 1.48 -20.95
N ARG A 19 16.40 2.28 -22.01
CA ARG A 19 15.08 2.50 -22.62
C ARG A 19 14.46 1.19 -23.12
N ARG A 20 15.26 0.30 -23.72
CA ARG A 20 14.80 -1.02 -24.14
C ARG A 20 14.39 -1.89 -22.95
N LEU A 21 15.14 -1.88 -21.86
CA LEU A 21 14.78 -2.56 -20.60
C LEU A 21 13.41 -2.10 -20.08
N GLU A 22 13.17 -0.78 -20.08
CA GLU A 22 11.89 -0.19 -19.63
C GLU A 22 10.72 -0.60 -20.53
N GLN A 23 10.89 -0.50 -21.85
CA GLN A 23 9.88 -0.94 -22.82
C GLN A 23 9.53 -2.42 -22.66
N LEU A 24 10.53 -3.29 -22.53
CA LEU A 24 10.32 -4.72 -22.33
C LEU A 24 9.67 -5.03 -20.98
N THR A 25 10.01 -4.28 -19.92
CA THR A 25 9.39 -4.43 -18.60
C THR A 25 7.90 -4.10 -18.64
N THR A 26 7.53 -2.99 -19.29
CA THR A 26 6.12 -2.62 -19.50
C THR A 26 5.40 -3.66 -20.35
N ARG A 27 6.02 -4.15 -21.43
CA ARG A 27 5.43 -5.20 -22.27
C ARG A 27 5.20 -6.50 -21.50
N ARG A 28 6.14 -6.90 -20.63
CA ARG A 28 5.99 -8.05 -19.75
C ARG A 28 4.76 -7.92 -18.83
N GLN A 29 4.56 -6.74 -18.23
CA GLN A 29 3.40 -6.48 -17.38
C GLN A 29 2.09 -6.59 -18.16
N ALA A 30 2.03 -6.01 -19.37
CA ALA A 30 0.85 -6.12 -20.23
C ALA A 30 0.57 -7.57 -20.66
N LEU A 31 1.60 -8.33 -21.03
CA LEU A 31 1.46 -9.76 -21.36
C LEU A 31 0.99 -10.58 -20.16
N ALA A 32 1.48 -10.29 -18.95
CA ALA A 32 1.04 -10.98 -17.75
C ALA A 32 -0.46 -10.77 -17.47
N GLN A 33 -0.96 -9.54 -17.65
CA GLN A 33 -2.40 -9.24 -17.55
C GLN A 33 -3.21 -10.00 -18.61
N GLN A 34 -2.77 -9.98 -19.87
CA GLN A 34 -3.45 -10.68 -20.95
C GLN A 34 -3.47 -12.21 -20.75
N LEU A 35 -2.40 -12.77 -20.21
CA LEU A 35 -2.32 -14.20 -19.88
C LEU A 35 -3.30 -14.58 -18.77
N ASP A 36 -3.41 -13.75 -17.72
CA ASP A 36 -4.39 -13.96 -16.65
C ASP A 36 -5.83 -13.88 -17.16
N GLU A 37 -6.16 -12.86 -17.96
CA GLU A 37 -7.47 -12.71 -18.59
C GLU A 37 -7.84 -13.90 -19.49
N VAL A 38 -6.91 -14.35 -20.35
CA VAL A 38 -7.15 -15.50 -21.23
C VAL A 38 -7.25 -16.79 -20.41
N GLY A 39 -6.45 -16.93 -19.35
CA GLY A 39 -6.52 -18.07 -18.44
C GLY A 39 -7.88 -18.19 -17.75
N GLN A 40 -8.39 -17.10 -17.18
CA GLN A 40 -9.72 -17.05 -16.57
C GLN A 40 -10.82 -17.36 -17.59
N LEU A 41 -10.75 -16.77 -18.78
CA LEU A 41 -11.72 -17.02 -19.84
C LEU A 41 -11.72 -18.49 -20.29
N LEU A 42 -10.55 -19.13 -20.33
CA LEU A 42 -10.44 -20.55 -20.67
C LEU A 42 -11.16 -21.41 -19.62
N VAL A 43 -10.93 -21.17 -18.33
CA VAL A 43 -11.63 -21.87 -17.25
C VAL A 43 -13.15 -21.70 -17.39
N ASP A 44 -13.64 -20.47 -17.55
CA ASP A 44 -15.08 -20.20 -17.72
C ASP A 44 -15.68 -20.89 -18.95
N LEU A 45 -14.92 -20.99 -20.05
CA LEU A 45 -15.37 -21.67 -21.26
C LEU A 45 -15.35 -23.20 -21.11
N GLU A 46 -14.38 -23.75 -20.38
CA GLU A 46 -14.28 -25.18 -20.07
C GLU A 46 -15.44 -25.64 -19.18
N ASP A 47 -15.77 -24.86 -18.15
CA ASP A 47 -16.90 -25.14 -17.25
C ASP A 47 -18.24 -25.13 -18.02
N ARG A 48 -18.47 -24.08 -18.83
CA ARG A 48 -19.67 -24.00 -19.69
C ARG A 48 -19.75 -25.13 -20.71
N LEU A 49 -18.62 -25.53 -21.29
CA LEU A 49 -18.60 -26.66 -22.22
C LEU A 49 -18.98 -27.96 -21.51
N ALA A 50 -18.49 -28.18 -20.28
CA ALA A 50 -18.84 -29.36 -19.49
C ALA A 50 -20.33 -29.43 -19.17
N GLU A 51 -20.98 -28.30 -18.86
CA GLU A 51 -22.44 -28.21 -18.68
C GLU A 51 -23.20 -28.61 -19.95
N GLU A 52 -22.84 -28.02 -21.10
CA GLU A 52 -23.49 -28.31 -22.39
C GLU A 52 -23.26 -29.77 -22.83
N GLU A 53 -22.06 -30.33 -22.63
CA GLU A 53 -21.77 -31.73 -22.91
C GLU A 53 -22.57 -32.68 -22.02
N GLN A 54 -22.81 -32.30 -20.76
CA GLN A 54 -23.65 -33.08 -19.85
C GLN A 54 -25.11 -33.09 -20.32
N ASP A 55 -25.63 -31.95 -20.79
CA ASP A 55 -27.00 -31.86 -21.29
C ASP A 55 -27.20 -32.67 -22.58
N VAL A 56 -26.24 -32.59 -23.51
CA VAL A 56 -26.18 -33.49 -24.68
C VAL A 56 -26.21 -34.96 -24.25
N SER A 57 -25.40 -35.34 -23.25
CA SER A 57 -25.34 -36.72 -22.75
C SER A 57 -26.66 -37.19 -22.13
N LYS A 58 -27.35 -36.32 -21.35
CA LYS A 58 -28.67 -36.63 -20.77
C LYS A 58 -29.72 -36.89 -21.86
N LEU A 59 -29.68 -36.13 -22.97
CA LEU A 59 -30.59 -36.31 -24.10
C LEU A 59 -30.28 -37.57 -24.94
N GLU A 60 -29.00 -37.93 -25.07
CA GLU A 60 -28.54 -39.12 -25.79
C GLU A 60 -28.76 -40.43 -25.00
N GLY A 61 -28.47 -40.44 -23.70
CA GLY A 61 -28.42 -41.64 -22.83
C GLY A 61 -29.76 -42.19 -22.33
N GLY A 62 -30.90 -41.70 -22.83
CA GLY A 62 -32.21 -42.29 -22.54
C GLY A 62 -32.89 -41.85 -21.23
N GLY A 63 -32.45 -40.77 -20.58
CA GLY A 63 -33.02 -40.25 -19.31
C GLY A 63 -34.47 -39.74 -19.37
N PHE A 64 -35.18 -39.98 -20.47
CA PHE A 64 -36.52 -39.45 -20.74
C PHE A 64 -37.48 -40.47 -21.38
N THR A 65 -37.17 -41.77 -21.28
CA THR A 65 -38.03 -42.83 -21.84
C THR A 65 -39.43 -42.86 -21.23
N ALA A 66 -39.64 -42.31 -20.02
CA ALA A 66 -40.96 -42.28 -19.37
C ALA A 66 -41.83 -41.05 -19.71
N PHE A 67 -41.29 -39.96 -20.27
CA PHE A 67 -42.03 -38.72 -20.53
C PHE A 67 -42.20 -38.38 -22.02
N LEU A 68 -41.48 -39.07 -22.92
CA LEU A 68 -41.40 -38.74 -24.35
C LEU A 68 -42.30 -39.54 -25.30
N ALA A 69 -43.30 -40.26 -24.80
CA ALA A 69 -44.22 -41.00 -25.67
C ALA A 69 -45.06 -40.11 -26.63
N GLY A 70 -44.98 -38.76 -26.55
CA GLY A 70 -45.77 -37.84 -27.37
C GLY A 70 -45.01 -36.76 -28.17
N LEU A 71 -43.67 -36.68 -28.12
CA LEU A 71 -42.91 -35.47 -28.56
C LEU A 71 -41.58 -35.79 -29.29
N VAL A 72 -41.55 -36.80 -30.15
CA VAL A 72 -40.31 -37.27 -30.83
C VAL A 72 -39.63 -36.16 -31.66
N GLY A 73 -40.39 -35.26 -32.31
CA GLY A 73 -39.81 -34.15 -33.09
C GLY A 73 -39.12 -33.06 -32.25
N SER A 74 -39.60 -32.75 -31.04
CA SER A 74 -39.01 -31.69 -30.21
C SER A 74 -37.70 -32.11 -29.52
N LYS A 75 -37.49 -33.43 -29.32
CA LYS A 75 -36.25 -33.94 -28.75
C LYS A 75 -35.08 -33.82 -29.73
N GLU A 76 -35.29 -34.18 -30.99
CA GLU A 76 -34.25 -34.12 -32.03
C GLU A 76 -33.81 -32.67 -32.27
N ASP A 77 -34.76 -31.74 -32.36
CA ASP A 77 -34.48 -30.31 -32.46
C ASP A 77 -33.69 -29.77 -31.26
N ARG A 78 -34.02 -30.23 -30.04
CA ARG A 78 -33.31 -29.81 -28.83
C ARG A 78 -31.88 -30.36 -28.78
N LEU A 79 -31.70 -31.64 -29.10
CA LEU A 79 -30.37 -32.26 -29.17
C LEU A 79 -29.48 -31.59 -30.23
N ALA A 80 -30.05 -31.23 -31.39
CA ALA A 80 -29.32 -30.50 -32.41
C ALA A 80 -28.84 -29.12 -31.93
N ARG A 81 -29.66 -28.41 -31.14
CA ARG A 81 -29.30 -27.12 -30.54
C ARG A 81 -28.18 -27.25 -29.51
N GLU A 82 -28.29 -28.17 -28.56
CA GLU A 82 -27.28 -28.38 -27.50
C GLU A 82 -25.94 -28.82 -28.13
N ARG A 83 -25.95 -29.70 -29.15
CA ARG A 83 -24.74 -30.05 -29.91
C ARG A 83 -24.11 -28.84 -30.62
N ALA A 84 -24.94 -27.96 -31.20
CA ALA A 84 -24.44 -26.75 -31.85
C ALA A 84 -23.82 -25.77 -30.84
N GLN A 85 -24.41 -25.64 -29.65
CA GLN A 85 -23.89 -24.81 -28.55
C GLN A 85 -22.56 -25.35 -28.04
N ALA A 86 -22.47 -26.66 -27.75
CA ALA A 86 -21.22 -27.31 -27.36
C ALA A 86 -20.12 -27.16 -28.43
N GLN A 87 -20.46 -27.32 -29.72
CA GLN A 87 -19.50 -27.14 -30.80
C GLN A 87 -19.00 -25.70 -30.92
N ALA A 88 -19.87 -24.71 -30.73
CA ALA A 88 -19.48 -23.30 -30.72
C ALA A 88 -18.55 -22.97 -29.55
N LEU A 89 -18.79 -23.55 -28.36
CA LEU A 89 -17.89 -23.41 -27.21
C LEU A 89 -16.52 -24.06 -27.46
N ARG A 90 -16.46 -25.25 -28.06
CA ARG A 90 -15.19 -25.90 -28.46
C ARG A 90 -14.37 -25.02 -29.41
N GLN A 91 -15.00 -24.47 -30.44
CA GLN A 91 -14.31 -23.56 -31.37
C GLN A 91 -13.74 -22.31 -30.67
N ARG A 92 -14.49 -21.75 -29.71
CA ARG A 92 -14.02 -20.62 -28.90
C ARG A 92 -12.85 -21.01 -28.02
N LEU A 93 -12.91 -22.17 -27.37
CA LEU A 93 -11.81 -22.72 -26.56
C LEU A 93 -10.54 -22.90 -27.39
N ASP A 94 -10.64 -23.52 -28.56
CA ASP A 94 -9.49 -23.75 -29.44
C ASP A 94 -8.85 -22.41 -29.88
N GLY A 95 -9.69 -21.42 -30.19
CA GLY A 95 -9.24 -20.06 -30.50
C GLY A 95 -8.50 -19.40 -29.31
N GLN A 96 -9.04 -19.49 -28.10
CA GLN A 96 -8.40 -18.93 -26.90
C GLN A 96 -7.13 -19.69 -26.49
N ARG A 97 -7.08 -21.02 -26.67
CA ARG A 97 -5.86 -21.82 -26.44
C ARG A 97 -4.75 -21.45 -27.41
N THR A 98 -5.10 -21.21 -28.68
CA THR A 98 -4.14 -20.71 -29.68
C THR A 98 -3.64 -19.32 -29.29
N ARG A 99 -4.52 -18.42 -28.86
CA ARG A 99 -4.14 -17.10 -28.34
C ARG A 99 -3.21 -17.20 -27.14
N LEU A 100 -3.50 -18.11 -26.20
CA LEU A 100 -2.66 -18.37 -25.03
C LEU A 100 -1.24 -18.76 -25.46
N GLN A 101 -1.11 -19.71 -26.39
CA GLN A 101 0.19 -20.15 -26.91
C GLN A 101 0.98 -19.01 -27.55
N TRP A 102 0.33 -18.11 -28.31
CA TRP A 102 0.98 -16.94 -28.87
C TRP A 102 1.47 -15.97 -27.79
N LEU A 103 0.64 -15.69 -26.78
CA LEU A 103 1.02 -14.82 -25.66
C LEU A 103 2.17 -15.42 -24.84
N GLU A 104 2.19 -16.73 -24.64
CA GLU A 104 3.29 -17.43 -23.96
C GLU A 104 4.60 -17.37 -24.76
N ALA A 105 4.54 -17.54 -26.08
CA ALA A 105 5.71 -17.38 -26.95
C ALA A 105 6.24 -15.94 -26.93
N ASP A 106 5.35 -14.95 -26.99
CA ASP A 106 5.68 -13.53 -26.83
C ASP A 106 6.34 -13.25 -25.48
N ARG A 107 5.81 -13.83 -24.40
CA ARG A 107 6.39 -13.71 -23.05
C ARG A 107 7.82 -14.26 -23.03
N VAL A 108 8.06 -15.45 -23.58
CA VAL A 108 9.41 -16.04 -23.65
C VAL A 108 10.36 -15.13 -24.42
N SER A 109 9.94 -14.56 -25.55
CA SER A 109 10.75 -13.61 -26.31
C SER A 109 11.07 -12.34 -25.51
N VAL A 110 10.10 -11.80 -24.77
CA VAL A 110 10.29 -10.61 -23.93
C VAL A 110 11.23 -10.90 -22.77
N GLU A 111 11.07 -12.04 -22.09
CA GLU A 111 11.97 -12.44 -20.99
C GLU A 111 13.41 -12.66 -21.48
N SER A 112 13.60 -13.26 -22.65
CA SER A 112 14.93 -13.38 -23.27
C SER A 112 15.54 -12.00 -23.55
N GLY A 113 14.74 -11.08 -24.11
CA GLY A 113 15.18 -9.70 -24.34
C GLY A 113 15.55 -8.98 -23.04
N LEU A 114 14.78 -9.18 -21.96
CA LEU A 114 15.07 -8.63 -20.64
C LEU A 114 16.38 -9.17 -20.07
N ALA A 115 16.67 -10.46 -20.26
CA ALA A 115 17.93 -11.06 -19.84
C ALA A 115 19.16 -10.41 -20.53
N GLU A 116 19.04 -10.06 -21.82
CA GLU A 116 20.11 -9.40 -22.58
C GLU A 116 20.42 -7.96 -22.07
N VAL A 117 19.40 -7.25 -21.59
CA VAL A 117 19.53 -5.86 -21.13
C VAL A 117 19.45 -5.70 -19.61
N GLY A 118 19.48 -6.81 -18.86
CA GLY A 118 19.29 -6.80 -17.40
C GLY A 118 20.29 -5.92 -16.67
N ALA A 119 21.55 -5.90 -17.11
CA ALA A 119 22.62 -5.09 -16.52
C ALA A 119 22.65 -3.63 -17.03
N ALA A 120 21.78 -3.24 -17.98
CA ALA A 120 21.89 -1.94 -18.65
C ALA A 120 21.82 -0.74 -17.70
N ARG A 121 21.01 -0.83 -16.64
CA ARG A 121 20.91 0.24 -15.61
C ARG A 121 22.19 0.40 -14.81
N GLU A 122 22.79 -0.72 -14.38
CA GLU A 122 24.04 -0.72 -13.61
C GLU A 122 25.21 -0.22 -14.47
N GLU A 123 25.28 -0.68 -15.72
CA GLU A 123 26.29 -0.21 -16.68
C GLU A 123 26.17 1.30 -16.95
N PHE A 124 24.95 1.80 -17.15
CA PHE A 124 24.71 3.24 -17.33
C PHE A 124 25.12 4.05 -16.10
N ALA A 125 24.76 3.59 -14.89
CA ALA A 125 25.14 4.24 -13.65
C ALA A 125 26.67 4.27 -13.45
N ALA A 126 27.35 3.16 -13.72
CA ALA A 126 28.81 3.07 -13.63
C ALA A 126 29.51 4.01 -14.61
N LEU A 127 28.97 4.19 -15.82
CA LEU A 127 29.49 5.15 -16.80
C LEU A 127 29.29 6.60 -16.33
N LEU A 128 28.14 6.93 -15.75
CA LEU A 128 27.90 8.26 -15.17
C LEU A 128 28.87 8.57 -14.03
N GLU A 129 29.07 7.64 -13.09
CA GLU A 129 30.05 7.79 -11.99
C GLU A 129 31.48 7.93 -12.52
N ARG A 130 31.82 7.18 -13.56
CA ARG A 130 33.13 7.29 -14.21
C ARG A 130 33.31 8.68 -14.84
N LYS A 131 32.30 9.19 -15.55
CA LYS A 131 32.35 10.52 -16.17
C LYS A 131 32.47 11.62 -15.11
N GLU A 132 31.69 11.53 -14.03
CA GLU A 132 31.77 12.47 -12.91
C GLU A 132 33.18 12.54 -12.32
N ARG A 133 33.79 11.38 -12.03
CA ARG A 133 35.15 11.31 -11.48
C ARG A 133 36.16 12.00 -12.40
N VAL A 134 36.08 11.74 -13.70
CA VAL A 134 36.98 12.36 -14.68
C VAL A 134 36.81 13.87 -14.70
N LEU A 135 35.57 14.38 -14.69
CA LEU A 135 35.28 15.82 -14.68
C LEU A 135 35.82 16.52 -13.42
N VAL A 136 35.63 15.89 -12.25
CA VAL A 136 36.11 16.40 -10.96
C VAL A 136 37.65 16.40 -10.92
N GLU A 137 38.29 15.28 -11.27
CA GLU A 137 39.75 15.14 -11.24
C GLU A 137 40.46 16.04 -12.27
N SER A 138 39.84 16.29 -13.43
CA SER A 138 40.41 17.15 -14.47
C SER A 138 40.25 18.65 -14.18
N GLY A 139 39.49 19.03 -13.15
CA GLY A 139 39.15 20.43 -12.87
C GLY A 139 38.25 21.06 -13.94
N ASP A 140 37.42 20.26 -14.62
CA ASP A 140 36.40 20.77 -15.55
C ASP A 140 35.40 21.62 -14.75
N PRO A 141 34.94 22.79 -15.26
CA PRO A 141 33.94 23.61 -14.56
C PRO A 141 32.69 22.83 -14.14
N ARG A 142 32.27 21.81 -14.92
CA ARG A 142 31.16 20.91 -14.59
C ARG A 142 31.44 20.07 -13.33
N GLY A 143 32.69 19.73 -13.06
CA GLY A 143 33.07 19.00 -11.84
C GLY A 143 32.77 19.76 -10.55
N GLY A 144 32.91 21.09 -10.59
CA GLY A 144 32.52 21.95 -9.46
C GLY A 144 31.01 21.93 -9.21
N GLU A 145 30.21 22.06 -10.27
CA GLU A 145 28.74 21.95 -10.19
C GLU A 145 28.30 20.57 -9.70
N LEU A 146 28.92 19.49 -10.19
CA LEU A 146 28.63 18.11 -9.76
C LEU A 146 28.91 17.89 -8.27
N THR A 147 30.01 18.44 -7.77
CA THR A 147 30.35 18.39 -6.33
C THR A 147 29.30 19.11 -5.49
N GLU A 148 28.83 20.29 -5.93
CA GLU A 148 27.77 21.05 -5.24
C GLU A 148 26.43 20.30 -5.26
N ILE A 149 26.07 19.70 -6.41
CA ILE A 149 24.86 18.86 -6.52
C ILE A 149 24.97 17.66 -5.60
N GLY A 150 26.13 16.99 -5.55
CA GLY A 150 26.39 15.85 -4.66
C GLY A 150 26.19 16.19 -3.18
N GLN A 151 26.73 17.34 -2.74
CA GLN A 151 26.52 17.81 -1.37
C GLN A 151 25.03 18.07 -1.09
N ARG A 152 24.34 18.78 -1.99
CA ARG A 152 22.91 19.07 -1.84
C ARG A 152 22.04 17.81 -1.82
N LEU A 153 22.42 16.80 -2.60
CA LEU A 153 21.75 15.49 -2.58
C LEU A 153 21.94 14.80 -1.23
N ALA A 154 23.16 14.78 -0.70
CA ALA A 154 23.44 14.20 0.61
C ALA A 154 22.62 14.89 1.72
N ASP A 155 22.61 16.23 1.73
CA ASP A 155 21.83 17.02 2.69
C ASP A 155 20.33 16.76 2.53
N THR A 156 19.81 16.78 1.29
CA THR A 156 18.38 16.54 1.02
C THR A 156 17.96 15.11 1.39
N HIS A 157 18.84 14.11 1.21
CA HIS A 157 18.57 12.74 1.62
C HIS A 157 18.52 12.58 3.14
N ALA A 158 19.46 13.22 3.85
CA ALA A 158 19.46 13.23 5.32
C ALA A 158 18.17 13.87 5.84
N ASP A 159 17.82 15.07 5.32
CA ASP A 159 16.59 15.77 5.66
C ASP A 159 15.36 14.91 5.40
N LEU A 160 15.26 14.29 4.21
CA LEU A 160 14.10 13.47 3.84
C LEU A 160 13.93 12.29 4.79
N ARG A 161 15.02 11.59 5.11
CA ARG A 161 15.00 10.44 6.04
C ARG A 161 14.49 10.85 7.42
N GLU A 162 15.00 11.96 7.97
CA GLU A 162 14.59 12.44 9.30
C GLU A 162 13.12 12.87 9.31
N HIS A 163 12.61 13.47 8.22
CA HIS A 163 11.20 13.82 8.11
C HIS A 163 10.29 12.59 7.92
N GLU A 164 10.74 11.56 7.22
CA GLU A 164 10.03 10.28 7.09
C GLU A 164 9.95 9.56 8.44
N GLU A 165 11.05 9.49 9.19
CA GLU A 165 11.11 8.94 10.55
C GLU A 165 10.13 9.68 11.49
N ALA A 166 10.14 11.02 11.46
CA ALA A 166 9.18 11.83 12.21
C ALA A 166 7.73 11.62 11.77
N HIS A 167 7.48 11.50 10.47
CA HIS A 167 6.15 11.26 9.93
C HIS A 167 5.61 9.89 10.38
N GLU A 168 6.41 8.83 10.28
CA GLU A 168 6.04 7.49 10.73
C GLU A 168 5.74 7.44 12.23
N ALA A 169 6.60 8.05 13.05
CA ALA A 169 6.38 8.15 14.48
C ALA A 169 5.10 8.95 14.81
N GLY A 170 4.82 10.02 14.06
CA GLY A 170 3.60 10.82 14.20
C GLY A 170 2.34 10.04 13.83
N VAL A 171 2.37 9.26 12.75
CA VAL A 171 1.25 8.36 12.37
C VAL A 171 0.99 7.33 13.47
N ALA A 172 2.04 6.72 14.01
CA ALA A 172 1.93 5.77 15.13
C ALA A 172 1.37 6.43 16.40
N ALA A 173 1.83 7.66 16.72
CA ALA A 173 1.31 8.44 17.83
C ALA A 173 -0.18 8.79 17.64
N GLY A 174 -0.57 9.22 16.45
CA GLY A 174 -1.96 9.51 16.10
C GLY A 174 -2.87 8.30 16.30
N HIS A 175 -2.47 7.12 15.81
CA HIS A 175 -3.22 5.88 16.02
C HIS A 175 -3.35 5.50 17.50
N ALA A 176 -2.30 5.71 18.30
CA ALA A 176 -2.33 5.43 19.72
C ALA A 176 -3.25 6.41 20.48
N VAL A 177 -3.21 7.70 20.14
CA VAL A 177 -4.12 8.73 20.68
C VAL A 177 -5.58 8.42 20.33
N ASP A 178 -5.85 8.01 19.09
CA ASP A 178 -7.20 7.60 18.67
C ASP A 178 -7.70 6.38 19.45
N GLN A 179 -6.81 5.45 19.81
CA GLN A 179 -7.18 4.31 20.66
C GLN A 179 -7.60 4.78 22.06
N VAL A 180 -6.91 5.75 22.65
CA VAL A 180 -7.31 6.37 23.93
C VAL A 180 -8.69 7.01 23.81
N LEU A 181 -8.93 7.78 22.73
CA LEU A 181 -10.23 8.41 22.47
C LEU A 181 -11.37 7.39 22.33
N ARG A 182 -11.12 6.27 21.65
CA ARG A 182 -12.09 5.15 21.55
C ARG A 182 -12.39 4.56 22.93
N CYS A 183 -11.37 4.27 23.73
CA CYS A 183 -11.55 3.73 25.09
C CYS A 183 -12.34 4.69 26.00
N LEU A 184 -12.01 6.00 25.97
CA LEU A 184 -12.75 7.03 26.71
C LEU A 184 -14.18 7.19 26.22
N GLY A 185 -14.42 7.09 24.90
CA GLY A 185 -15.76 7.11 24.31
C GLY A 185 -16.63 5.92 24.75
N SER A 186 -16.07 4.71 24.74
CA SER A 186 -16.74 3.50 25.25
C SER A 186 -17.05 3.61 26.74
N ALA A 187 -16.12 4.10 27.56
CA ALA A 187 -16.34 4.34 28.99
C ALA A 187 -17.47 5.36 29.23
N ARG A 188 -17.51 6.45 28.46
CA ARG A 188 -18.58 7.45 28.52
C ARG A 188 -19.94 6.86 28.12
N GLY A 189 -19.99 6.00 27.11
CA GLY A 189 -21.20 5.32 26.65
C GLY A 189 -21.77 4.35 27.68
N ALA A 190 -20.92 3.56 28.33
CA ALA A 190 -21.29 2.65 29.41
C ALA A 190 -21.83 3.43 30.63
N SER A 191 -21.16 4.51 31.03
CA SER A 191 -21.60 5.39 32.14
C SER A 191 -22.99 6.01 31.88
N ARG A 192 -23.30 6.39 30.62
CA ARG A 192 -24.65 6.90 30.26
C ARG A 192 -25.74 5.83 30.34
N TRP A 193 -25.41 4.58 30.03
CA TRP A 193 -26.35 3.47 30.14
C TRP A 193 -26.74 3.19 31.59
N ASP A 194 -25.78 3.22 32.52
CA ASP A 194 -26.04 2.97 33.94
C ASP A 194 -26.97 4.04 34.56
N MET A 195 -26.78 5.31 34.18
CA MET A 195 -27.68 6.41 34.58
C MET A 195 -29.12 6.26 34.05
N LEU A 196 -29.31 5.56 32.93
CA LEU A 196 -30.63 5.36 32.31
C LEU A 196 -31.32 4.07 32.79
N SER A 197 -30.55 3.03 33.13
CA SER A 197 -31.10 1.75 33.60
C SER A 197 -31.37 1.69 35.11
N GLY A 198 -30.99 2.73 35.86
CA GLY A 198 -31.37 2.87 37.26
C GLY A 198 -30.67 1.90 38.21
N GLY A 199 -29.37 1.64 37.98
CA GLY A 199 -28.45 1.02 38.93
C GLY A 199 -28.85 -0.38 39.42
N GLY A 200 -28.32 -1.43 38.78
CA GLY A 200 -28.29 -2.77 39.38
C GLY A 200 -28.49 -3.91 38.38
N GLY A 201 -27.42 -4.66 38.14
CA GLY A 201 -27.54 -6.06 37.69
C GLY A 201 -26.56 -6.55 36.62
N PHE A 202 -25.98 -5.66 35.80
CA PHE A 202 -25.01 -6.06 34.75
C PHE A 202 -23.75 -5.17 34.68
N ALA A 203 -23.60 -4.19 35.57
CA ALA A 203 -22.49 -3.24 35.58
C ALA A 203 -21.11 -3.89 35.88
N ASP A 204 -21.09 -5.01 36.62
CA ASP A 204 -19.86 -5.46 37.30
C ASP A 204 -18.88 -6.31 36.45
N MET A 205 -19.22 -6.64 35.20
CA MET A 205 -18.35 -7.48 34.34
C MET A 205 -17.80 -6.76 33.11
N VAL A 206 -18.25 -5.54 32.85
CA VAL A 206 -17.87 -4.74 31.67
C VAL A 206 -17.08 -3.49 32.08
N GLU A 207 -17.22 -2.99 33.31
CA GLU A 207 -16.60 -1.73 33.73
C GLU A 207 -15.10 -1.86 34.10
N HIS A 208 -14.67 -2.99 34.68
CA HIS A 208 -13.26 -3.21 35.06
C HIS A 208 -12.31 -3.39 33.85
N GLY A 209 -12.81 -3.89 32.72
CA GLY A 209 -12.00 -4.14 31.51
C GLY A 209 -11.71 -2.87 30.72
N HIS A 210 -12.70 -1.99 30.54
CA HIS A 210 -12.57 -0.83 29.64
C HIS A 210 -11.71 0.30 30.22
N LEU A 211 -11.73 0.51 31.54
CA LEU A 211 -10.89 1.51 32.19
C LEU A 211 -9.42 1.07 32.24
N ARG A 212 -9.15 -0.20 32.56
CA ARG A 212 -7.79 -0.74 32.47
C ARG A 212 -7.25 -0.67 31.04
N ASN A 213 -8.09 -0.97 30.05
CA ASN A 213 -7.71 -0.81 28.64
C ASN A 213 -7.45 0.67 28.26
N ALA A 214 -8.12 1.63 28.90
CA ALA A 214 -7.88 3.06 28.68
C ALA A 214 -6.53 3.51 29.28
N ASP A 215 -6.16 3.02 30.46
CA ASP A 215 -4.86 3.28 31.10
C ASP A 215 -3.71 2.64 30.30
N GLU A 216 -3.84 1.37 29.93
CA GLU A 216 -2.86 0.69 29.07
C GLU A 216 -2.72 1.40 27.70
N ALA A 217 -3.83 1.85 27.10
CA ALA A 217 -3.81 2.64 25.88
C ALA A 217 -3.15 4.02 26.08
N ALA A 218 -3.36 4.67 27.23
CA ALA A 218 -2.77 5.97 27.54
C ALA A 218 -1.25 5.87 27.72
N TRP A 219 -0.75 4.84 28.41
CA TRP A 219 0.69 4.57 28.50
C TRP A 219 1.31 4.28 27.13
N HIS A 220 0.63 3.49 26.30
CA HIS A 220 1.09 3.24 24.94
C HIS A 220 1.13 4.54 24.10
N ALA A 221 0.09 5.37 24.20
CA ALA A 221 0.01 6.65 23.51
C ALA A 221 1.07 7.64 24.01
N GLN A 222 1.34 7.73 25.31
CA GLN A 222 2.40 8.56 25.85
C GLN A 222 3.77 8.12 25.31
N ARG A 223 4.05 6.81 25.31
CA ARG A 223 5.29 6.28 24.74
C ARG A 223 5.42 6.62 23.25
N ALA A 224 4.35 6.51 22.48
CA ALA A 224 4.36 6.86 21.06
C ALA A 224 4.57 8.37 20.84
N LEU A 225 3.96 9.22 21.67
CA LEU A 225 4.19 10.67 21.67
C LEU A 225 5.64 11.02 22.06
N ASP A 226 6.24 10.32 23.02
CA ASP A 226 7.65 10.52 23.40
C ASP A 226 8.63 10.10 22.27
N VAL A 227 8.30 9.07 21.50
CA VAL A 227 9.03 8.74 20.27
C VAL A 227 8.86 9.88 19.27
N PHE A 228 7.62 10.26 18.97
CA PHE A 228 7.34 11.33 18.00
C PHE A 228 8.00 12.66 18.37
N SER A 229 7.99 13.06 19.64
CA SER A 229 8.70 14.24 20.15
C SER A 229 10.22 14.19 19.94
N ARG A 230 10.82 13.00 20.01
CA ARG A 230 12.25 12.81 19.72
C ARG A 230 12.53 12.95 18.23
N GLU A 231 11.77 12.26 17.39
CA GLU A 231 11.95 12.38 15.92
C GLU A 231 11.67 13.81 15.43
N LEU A 232 10.70 14.52 16.03
CA LEU A 232 10.46 15.94 15.74
C LEU A 232 11.66 16.82 16.09
N SER A 233 12.41 16.46 17.13
CA SER A 233 13.59 17.23 17.54
C SER A 233 14.71 17.14 16.51
N ASP A 234 14.82 16.01 15.81
CA ASP A 234 15.80 15.80 14.74
C ASP A 234 15.50 16.70 13.53
N VAL A 235 14.22 16.94 13.22
CA VAL A 235 13.80 17.92 12.20
C VAL A 235 13.64 19.37 12.73
N GLY A 236 14.19 19.66 13.90
CA GLY A 236 14.23 21.01 14.49
C GLY A 236 12.94 21.50 15.15
N VAL A 237 11.93 20.64 15.30
CA VAL A 237 10.66 20.95 15.97
C VAL A 237 10.72 20.47 17.43
N ARG A 238 10.74 21.43 18.37
CA ARG A 238 10.66 21.11 19.80
C ARG A 238 9.22 21.01 20.25
N ALA A 239 8.72 19.79 20.45
CA ALA A 239 7.41 19.52 21.03
C ALA A 239 7.54 18.60 22.25
N CYS A 240 6.91 18.97 23.37
CA CYS A 240 6.76 18.10 24.52
C CYS A 240 5.27 17.79 24.68
N LEU A 241 4.86 16.61 24.21
CA LEU A 241 3.47 16.19 24.22
C LEU A 241 3.23 15.30 25.43
N GLN A 242 2.40 15.77 26.37
CA GLN A 242 2.03 15.01 27.55
C GLN A 242 0.53 14.78 27.53
N LEU A 243 0.13 13.50 27.57
CA LEU A 243 -1.26 13.14 27.81
C LEU A 243 -1.63 13.50 29.25
N PRO A 244 -2.87 13.95 29.48
CA PRO A 244 -3.38 14.07 30.84
C PRO A 244 -3.29 12.71 31.55
N GLU A 245 -2.94 12.71 32.83
CA GLU A 245 -2.88 11.48 33.62
C GLU A 245 -4.26 10.80 33.62
N VAL A 246 -4.32 9.60 33.02
CA VAL A 246 -5.51 8.73 33.02
C VAL A 246 -5.43 7.84 34.25
N ASP A 247 -5.48 8.43 35.45
CA ASP A 247 -5.37 7.65 36.68
C ASP A 247 -6.66 6.85 36.95
N THR A 248 -6.59 5.54 36.66
CA THR A 248 -7.65 4.58 36.99
C THR A 248 -7.66 4.18 38.46
N ARG A 249 -6.55 4.41 39.21
CA ARG A 249 -6.48 4.15 40.67
C ARG A 249 -7.27 5.18 41.46
N TRP A 250 -7.19 6.46 41.09
CA TRP A 250 -8.11 7.49 41.61
C TRP A 250 -9.59 7.15 41.35
N PHE A 251 -9.90 6.51 40.21
CA PHE A 251 -11.25 6.07 39.89
C PHE A 251 -11.74 4.94 40.80
N ALA A 252 -10.85 3.98 41.13
CA ALA A 252 -11.14 2.94 42.12
C ALA A 252 -11.33 3.51 43.52
N ASP A 253 -10.47 4.44 43.96
CA ASP A 253 -10.61 5.14 45.24
C ASP A 253 -11.94 5.91 45.35
N MET A 254 -12.42 6.49 44.24
CA MET A 254 -13.75 7.14 44.14
C MET A 254 -14.93 6.17 44.08
N PHE A 255 -14.73 4.94 43.59
CA PHE A 255 -15.80 3.95 43.45
C PHE A 255 -16.15 3.29 44.79
N PHE A 256 -15.15 3.16 45.67
CA PHE A 256 -15.32 2.62 47.01
C PHE A 256 -15.70 3.67 48.08
N ASP A 257 -15.52 4.97 47.81
CA ASP A 257 -16.04 6.08 48.63
C ASP A 257 -17.43 6.54 48.14
N ASN A 258 -18.45 5.97 48.77
CA ASN A 258 -19.87 5.92 48.40
C ASN A 258 -20.66 7.26 48.37
N ILE A 259 -20.08 8.44 48.06
CA ILE A 259 -20.77 9.75 48.26
C ILE A 259 -20.60 10.81 47.13
N VAL A 260 -19.94 10.54 45.98
CA VAL A 260 -19.81 11.57 44.92
C VAL A 260 -20.24 11.07 43.52
N THR A 261 -21.28 11.73 43.00
CA THR A 261 -22.22 11.43 41.91
C THR A 261 -21.63 11.04 40.54
N ASP A 262 -22.31 10.15 39.80
CA ASP A 262 -21.98 9.76 38.40
C ASP A 262 -21.77 10.94 37.43
N ALA A 263 -22.37 12.10 37.72
CA ALA A 263 -22.17 13.34 36.97
C ALA A 263 -20.71 13.87 37.00
N ILE A 264 -20.00 13.70 38.11
CA ILE A 264 -18.61 14.16 38.27
C ILE A 264 -17.65 13.23 37.50
N LYS A 265 -17.91 11.91 37.54
CA LYS A 265 -17.21 10.91 36.71
C LYS A 265 -17.38 11.23 35.21
N HIS A 266 -18.62 11.49 34.79
CA HIS A 266 -18.94 11.85 33.40
C HIS A 266 -18.23 13.13 32.94
N GLN A 267 -18.23 14.18 33.75
CA GLN A 267 -17.60 15.45 33.42
C GLN A 267 -16.06 15.34 33.30
N ARG A 268 -15.43 14.51 34.13
CA ARG A 268 -13.97 14.29 34.05
C ARG A 268 -13.58 13.48 32.82
N ILE A 269 -14.32 12.41 32.47
CA ILE A 269 -14.12 11.64 31.22
C ILE A 269 -14.33 12.52 29.98
N ALA A 270 -15.27 13.47 30.04
CA ALA A 270 -15.47 14.46 28.98
C ALA A 270 -14.23 15.36 28.81
N ARG A 271 -13.74 15.99 29.89
CA ARG A 271 -12.56 16.87 29.86
C ARG A 271 -11.28 16.17 29.43
N THR A 272 -11.02 14.95 29.94
CA THR A 272 -9.86 14.16 29.50
C THR A 272 -9.98 13.81 28.02
N GLY A 273 -11.18 13.45 27.55
CA GLY A 273 -11.42 13.21 26.13
C GLY A 273 -11.19 14.43 25.25
N GLU A 274 -11.60 15.62 25.70
CA GLU A 274 -11.36 16.90 25.00
C GLU A 274 -9.85 17.19 24.89
N ALA A 275 -9.09 17.09 25.99
CA ALA A 275 -7.65 17.32 25.98
C ALA A 275 -6.88 16.31 25.11
N VAL A 276 -7.25 15.03 25.15
CA VAL A 276 -6.66 14.00 24.28
C VAL A 276 -7.02 14.26 22.81
N ALA A 277 -8.22 14.78 22.52
CA ALA A 277 -8.63 15.13 21.17
C ALA A 277 -7.87 16.34 20.63
N GLU A 278 -7.57 17.34 21.47
CA GLU A 278 -6.69 18.47 21.10
C GLU A 278 -5.28 17.99 20.73
N ILE A 279 -4.71 17.06 21.51
CA ILE A 279 -3.42 16.43 21.19
C ILE A 279 -3.52 15.67 19.86
N GLY A 280 -4.58 14.89 19.65
CA GLY A 280 -4.81 14.17 18.39
C GLY A 280 -4.92 15.10 17.18
N GLN A 281 -5.62 16.23 17.31
CA GLN A 281 -5.71 17.25 16.26
C GLN A 281 -4.35 17.87 15.95
N TRP A 282 -3.56 18.18 16.98
CA TRP A 282 -2.21 18.70 16.81
C TRP A 282 -1.28 17.69 16.13
N VAL A 283 -1.33 16.41 16.54
CA VAL A 283 -0.54 15.33 15.94
C VAL A 283 -0.90 15.19 14.46
N ASN A 284 -2.19 15.10 14.13
CA ASN A 284 -2.64 14.96 12.74
C ASN A 284 -2.25 16.16 11.88
N GLY A 285 -2.33 17.39 12.43
CA GLY A 285 -1.86 18.59 11.74
C GLY A 285 -0.36 18.56 11.46
N THR A 286 0.44 18.17 12.46
CA THR A 286 1.90 18.05 12.31
C THR A 286 2.29 16.94 11.33
N VAL A 287 1.65 15.76 11.40
CA VAL A 287 1.83 14.67 10.44
C VAL A 287 1.52 15.13 9.02
N GLY A 288 0.42 15.86 8.82
CA GLY A 288 0.08 16.43 7.51
C GLY A 288 1.18 17.36 6.97
N ASN A 289 1.72 18.24 7.82
CA ASN A 289 2.82 19.13 7.45
C ASN A 289 4.12 18.37 7.13
N LEU A 290 4.45 17.33 7.90
CA LEU A 290 5.60 16.46 7.64
C LEU A 290 5.44 15.74 6.30
N GLY A 291 4.25 15.20 6.01
CA GLY A 291 3.97 14.54 4.73
C GLY A 291 4.14 15.47 3.53
N VAL A 292 3.65 16.72 3.63
CA VAL A 292 3.89 17.76 2.61
C VAL A 292 5.39 18.00 2.44
N ARG A 293 6.12 18.13 3.56
CA ARG A 293 7.55 18.41 3.55
C ARG A 293 8.37 17.26 2.95
N CYS A 294 8.03 16.00 3.24
CA CYS A 294 8.61 14.83 2.59
C CYS A 294 8.40 14.88 1.07
N GLY A 295 7.19 15.26 0.63
CA GLY A 295 6.89 15.44 -0.79
C GLY A 295 7.77 16.51 -1.47
N GLU A 296 7.97 17.66 -0.83
CA GLU A 296 8.86 18.73 -1.31
C GLU A 296 10.32 18.28 -1.38
N LEU A 297 10.81 17.59 -0.35
CA LEU A 297 12.18 17.08 -0.28
C LEU A 297 12.43 15.98 -1.34
N ALA A 298 11.46 15.08 -1.53
CA ALA A 298 11.52 14.08 -2.59
C ALA A 298 11.55 14.72 -3.98
N GLN A 299 10.71 15.73 -4.24
CA GLN A 299 10.74 16.46 -5.50
C GLN A 299 12.08 17.19 -5.71
N ARG A 300 12.62 17.81 -4.66
CA ARG A 300 13.93 18.48 -4.72
C ARG A 300 15.06 17.50 -5.03
N ARG A 301 15.07 16.32 -4.38
CA ARG A 301 16.01 15.24 -4.70
C ARG A 301 15.92 14.86 -6.16
N ASP A 302 14.71 14.63 -6.68
CA ASP A 302 14.51 14.19 -8.07
C ASP A 302 14.98 15.26 -9.07
N LEU A 303 14.76 16.55 -8.77
CA LEU A 303 15.29 17.67 -9.56
C LEU A 303 16.83 17.72 -9.54
N LEU A 304 17.46 17.49 -8.39
CA LEU A 304 18.93 17.45 -8.28
C LEU A 304 19.52 16.25 -9.03
N VAL A 305 18.88 15.07 -8.97
CA VAL A 305 19.27 13.89 -9.74
C VAL A 305 19.16 14.16 -11.24
N ALA A 306 18.05 14.73 -11.69
CA ALA A 306 17.87 15.12 -13.09
C ALA A 306 18.94 16.11 -13.54
N ARG A 307 19.23 17.13 -12.73
CA ARG A 307 20.27 18.12 -13.02
C ARG A 307 21.66 17.48 -13.09
N ARG A 308 21.98 16.54 -12.19
CA ARG A 308 23.25 15.78 -12.24
C ARG A 308 23.37 15.02 -13.57
N GLU A 309 22.31 14.34 -14.00
CA GLU A 309 22.31 13.62 -15.28
C GLU A 309 22.48 14.57 -16.47
N GLU A 310 21.82 15.74 -16.47
CA GLU A 310 21.99 16.76 -17.52
C GLU A 310 23.45 17.22 -17.62
N VAL A 311 24.09 17.53 -16.50
CA VAL A 311 25.49 17.96 -16.47
C VAL A 311 26.43 16.84 -16.95
N LEU A 312 26.10 15.59 -16.66
CA LEU A 312 26.86 14.42 -17.09
C LEU A 312 26.54 13.99 -18.54
N THR A 313 25.45 14.43 -19.14
CA THR A 313 25.08 14.01 -20.52
C THR A 313 25.15 15.14 -21.53
N GLY A 314 25.30 16.40 -21.09
CA GLY A 314 25.64 17.57 -21.89
C GLY A 314 27.15 17.74 -22.10
#